data_AF-A0A3N0BRB4-F1
#
_entry.id   AF-A0A3N0BRB4-F1
#
_cell.length_a   1.000
_cell.length_b   1.000
_cell.length_c   1.000
_cell.angle_alpha   90.00
_cell.angle_beta   90.00
_cell.angle_gamma   90.00
#
_symmetry.space_group_name_H-M   'P 1'
#
loop_
_entity.id
_entity.type
_entity.pdbx_description
1 polymer ?
#
loop_
_entity_poly.entity_id
_entity_poly.type
_entity_poly.pdbx_seq_one_letter_code
_entity_poly.pdbx_strand_id
1 'polypeptide(L)'
;MQHVIKAPATVREFGDLAESMGLTLPELLADLERQLGPRWFEDDSEIIVRTTPVPPAGYQLAEGCSDRWTGPETEAAELTIIPVWNATDRHLIELWTDKNTDDASLVELSPADAFDLAADLITAAQGIRSAA
;
A
#
# COMPACT_ATOMS: atom_id res chain seq x y z
N MET A 1 -24.08 -26.01 -14.96
CA MET A 1 -24.37 -25.60 -13.57
C MET A 1 -23.21 -24.73 -13.12
N GLN A 2 -23.43 -23.59 -12.48
CA GLN A 2 -22.36 -22.90 -11.77
C GLN A 2 -22.16 -23.63 -10.44
N HIS A 3 -20.95 -24.11 -10.19
CA HIS A 3 -20.57 -24.57 -8.87
C HIS A 3 -20.25 -23.34 -8.03
N VAL A 4 -21.18 -22.96 -7.15
CA VAL A 4 -20.88 -21.97 -6.11
C VAL A 4 -19.99 -22.66 -5.08
N ILE A 5 -18.69 -22.65 -5.36
CA ILE A 5 -17.66 -23.02 -4.39
C ILE A 5 -17.74 -21.95 -3.31
N LYS A 6 -18.19 -22.31 -2.11
CA LYS A 6 -17.94 -21.47 -0.94
C LYS A 6 -16.42 -21.42 -0.78
N ALA A 7 -15.84 -20.23 -0.78
CA ALA A 7 -14.43 -20.09 -0.48
C ALA A 7 -14.15 -20.72 0.91
N PRO A 8 -13.08 -21.51 1.03
CA PRO A 8 -12.69 -22.08 2.31
C PRO A 8 -12.18 -20.98 3.23
N ALA A 9 -12.76 -20.88 4.44
CA ALA A 9 -12.39 -19.85 5.42
C ALA A 9 -11.05 -20.17 6.13
N THR A 10 -10.51 -21.38 5.94
CA THR A 10 -9.27 -21.83 6.56
C THR A 10 -8.36 -22.56 5.58
N VAL A 11 -7.05 -22.53 5.85
CA VAL A 11 -6.02 -23.28 5.10
C VAL A 11 -6.32 -24.79 5.05
N ARG A 12 -6.98 -25.34 6.07
CA ARG A 12 -7.44 -26.74 6.08
C ARG A 12 -8.50 -26.98 5.01
N GLU A 13 -9.58 -26.21 5.03
CA GLU A 13 -10.68 -26.36 4.07
C GLU A 13 -10.22 -26.10 2.63
N PHE A 14 -9.16 -25.30 2.44
CA PHE A 14 -8.53 -25.08 1.13
C PHE A 14 -7.70 -26.29 0.67
N GLY A 15 -7.04 -26.98 1.60
CA GLY A 15 -6.46 -28.30 1.36
C GLY A 15 -7.52 -29.34 1.00
N ASP A 16 -8.60 -29.42 1.79
CA ASP A 16 -9.73 -30.33 1.54
C ASP A 16 -10.38 -30.06 0.16
N LEU A 17 -10.49 -28.78 -0.24
CA LEU A 17 -10.95 -28.38 -1.57
C LEU A 17 -9.99 -28.85 -2.67
N ALA A 18 -8.68 -28.67 -2.52
CA ALA A 18 -7.68 -29.13 -3.49
C ALA A 18 -7.74 -30.65 -3.68
N GLU A 19 -7.78 -31.42 -2.59
CA GLU A 19 -7.94 -32.89 -2.65
C GLU A 19 -9.25 -33.28 -3.34
N SER A 20 -10.36 -32.57 -3.07
CA SER A 20 -11.65 -32.84 -3.75
C SER A 20 -11.64 -32.57 -5.26
N MET A 21 -10.71 -31.72 -5.73
CA MET A 21 -10.49 -31.41 -7.14
C MET A 21 -9.39 -32.29 -7.78
N GLY A 22 -8.74 -33.17 -7.01
CA GLY A 22 -7.63 -34.01 -7.46
C GLY A 22 -6.31 -33.24 -7.67
N LEU A 23 -6.16 -32.09 -7.02
CA LEU A 23 -4.99 -31.20 -7.10
C LEU A 23 -4.26 -31.14 -5.76
N THR A 24 -2.97 -30.84 -5.77
CA THR A 24 -2.30 -30.36 -4.55
C THR A 24 -2.61 -28.88 -4.30
N LEU A 25 -2.48 -28.43 -3.05
CA LEU A 25 -2.76 -27.05 -2.67
C LEU A 25 -1.96 -25.99 -3.49
N PRO A 26 -0.67 -26.20 -3.82
CA PRO A 26 0.07 -25.31 -4.72
C PRO A 26 -0.43 -25.32 -6.17
N GLU A 27 -0.94 -26.45 -6.67
CA GLU A 27 -1.50 -26.53 -8.04
C GLU A 27 -2.86 -25.82 -8.12
N LEU A 28 -3.70 -25.94 -7.09
CA LEU A 28 -4.94 -25.17 -6.98
C LEU A 28 -4.66 -23.66 -6.93
N LEU A 29 -3.67 -23.23 -6.13
CA LEU A 29 -3.21 -21.83 -6.09
C LEU A 29 -2.76 -21.34 -7.46
N ALA A 30 -1.84 -22.07 -8.12
CA ALA A 30 -1.30 -21.67 -9.41
C ALA A 30 -2.37 -21.63 -10.52
N ASP A 31 -3.39 -22.50 -10.48
CA ASP A 31 -4.48 -22.46 -11.44
C ASP A 31 -5.48 -21.32 -11.16
N LEU A 32 -5.75 -21.00 -9.90
CA LEU A 32 -6.55 -19.83 -9.52
C LEU A 32 -5.85 -18.52 -9.90
N GLU A 33 -4.55 -18.38 -9.63
CA GLU A 33 -3.73 -17.24 -10.08
C GLU A 33 -3.77 -17.08 -11.61
N ARG A 34 -3.69 -18.20 -12.34
CA ARG A 34 -3.76 -18.24 -13.81
C ARG A 34 -5.15 -17.85 -14.36
N GLN A 35 -6.23 -18.14 -13.63
CA GLN A 35 -7.60 -17.85 -14.06
C GLN A 35 -8.10 -16.45 -13.64
N LEU A 36 -7.69 -15.97 -12.47
CA LEU A 36 -8.25 -14.78 -11.82
C LEU A 36 -7.26 -13.59 -11.76
N GLY A 37 -5.96 -13.86 -11.94
CA GLY A 37 -4.92 -12.84 -11.96
C GLY A 37 -4.45 -12.39 -10.57
N PRO A 38 -3.46 -11.49 -10.49
CA PRO A 38 -2.78 -11.18 -9.24
C PRO A 38 -3.52 -10.08 -8.44
N ARG A 39 -4.76 -10.32 -7.96
CA ARG A 39 -5.47 -9.34 -7.10
C ARG A 39 -6.34 -9.85 -5.93
N TRP A 40 -5.83 -9.90 -4.69
CA TRP A 40 -6.64 -9.94 -3.45
C TRP A 40 -7.66 -8.78 -3.41
N PHE A 41 -8.63 -8.88 -2.51
CA PHE A 41 -8.56 -8.14 -1.24
C PHE A 41 -9.36 -8.87 -0.16
N GLU A 42 -9.25 -8.38 1.07
CA GLU A 42 -9.99 -8.84 2.23
C GLU A 42 -11.50 -8.65 2.07
N ASP A 43 -12.23 -9.77 2.02
CA ASP A 43 -13.50 -9.95 2.72
C ASP A 43 -13.47 -11.37 3.32
N ASP A 44 -14.29 -11.68 4.32
CA ASP A 44 -14.20 -12.90 5.16
C ASP A 44 -14.50 -14.23 4.43
N SER A 45 -14.51 -14.22 3.09
CA SER A 45 -14.62 -15.39 2.23
C SER A 45 -13.97 -15.23 0.85
N GLU A 46 -12.81 -14.56 0.69
CA GLU A 46 -12.07 -14.62 -0.58
C GLU A 46 -10.54 -14.36 -0.49
N ILE A 47 -9.76 -15.16 -1.22
CA ILE A 47 -8.30 -14.99 -1.51
C ILE A 47 -8.09 -15.04 -3.02
N ILE A 48 -7.45 -14.02 -3.66
CA ILE A 48 -7.63 -13.85 -5.12
C ILE A 48 -6.57 -13.10 -6.00
N VAL A 49 -5.29 -12.77 -5.75
CA VAL A 49 -4.30 -12.68 -4.66
C VAL A 49 -3.24 -11.61 -5.10
N ARG A 50 -2.95 -10.50 -4.37
CA ARG A 50 -2.17 -9.35 -4.91
C ARG A 50 -0.67 -9.56 -4.82
N THR A 51 0.02 -9.29 -5.92
CA THR A 51 1.38 -8.74 -5.90
C THR A 51 1.31 -7.28 -5.42
N THR A 52 1.02 -7.08 -4.14
CA THR A 52 1.11 -5.76 -3.50
C THR A 52 2.55 -5.26 -3.66
N PRO A 53 2.78 -4.04 -4.19
CA PRO A 53 4.14 -3.53 -4.31
C PRO A 53 4.77 -3.49 -2.93
N VAL A 54 5.92 -4.14 -2.76
CA VAL A 54 6.64 -4.14 -1.48
C VAL A 54 7.08 -2.70 -1.22
N PRO A 55 6.61 -2.06 -0.13
CA PRO A 55 6.94 -0.66 0.12
C PRO A 55 8.44 -0.50 0.39
N PRO A 56 9.03 0.67 0.09
CA PRO A 56 10.46 0.88 0.28
C PRO A 56 10.92 0.69 1.73
N ALA A 57 12.18 0.31 1.92
CA ALA A 57 12.73 0.10 3.26
C ALA A 57 12.60 1.38 4.12
N GLY A 58 11.96 1.24 5.29
CA GLY A 58 11.66 2.36 6.20
C GLY A 58 10.23 2.92 6.07
N TYR A 59 9.46 2.53 5.06
CA TYR A 59 8.03 2.85 4.97
C TYR A 59 7.20 1.94 5.89
N GLN A 60 6.11 2.48 6.41
CA GLN A 60 5.17 1.80 7.32
C GLN A 60 3.74 1.93 6.80
N LEU A 61 2.85 1.00 7.13
CA LEU A 61 1.44 1.09 6.72
C LEU A 61 0.77 2.26 7.44
N ALA A 62 0.08 3.13 6.71
CA ALA A 62 -0.59 4.29 7.29
C ALA A 62 -1.77 3.85 8.17
N GLU A 63 -2.00 4.54 9.30
CA GLU A 63 -3.08 4.20 10.21
C GLU A 63 -4.45 4.28 9.50
N GLY A 64 -5.32 3.30 9.78
CA GLY A 64 -6.64 3.16 9.15
C GLY A 64 -6.64 2.80 7.66
N CYS A 65 -5.48 2.57 7.04
CA CYS A 65 -5.35 2.31 5.60
C CYS A 65 -4.92 0.85 5.34
N SER A 66 -5.53 0.17 4.36
CA SER A 66 -5.11 -1.18 3.92
C SER A 66 -4.15 -1.16 2.71
N ASP A 67 -4.03 -0.02 2.02
CA ASP A 67 -3.30 0.08 0.74
C ASP A 67 -2.36 1.30 0.60
N ARG A 68 -2.13 2.06 1.68
CA ARG A 68 -1.26 3.25 1.72
C ARG A 68 -0.13 3.08 2.74
N TRP A 69 1.10 3.39 2.34
CA TRP A 69 2.29 3.41 3.21
C TRP A 69 2.94 4.79 3.24
N THR A 70 3.43 5.19 4.40
CA THR A 70 4.16 6.44 4.64
C THR A 70 5.64 6.16 4.91
N GLY A 71 6.52 6.93 4.28
CA GLY A 71 7.97 6.92 4.54
C GLY A 71 8.34 7.68 5.82
N PRO A 72 9.65 7.86 6.07
CA PRO A 72 10.13 8.73 7.14
C PRO A 72 9.60 10.16 6.99
N GLU A 73 9.17 10.74 8.10
CA GLU A 73 8.56 12.07 8.17
C GLU A 73 9.63 13.13 8.44
N THR A 74 9.57 14.26 7.74
CA THR A 74 10.50 15.39 7.89
C THR A 74 9.72 16.64 8.28
N GLU A 75 10.10 17.29 9.37
CA GLU A 75 9.57 18.60 9.77
C GLU A 75 10.41 19.71 9.14
N ALA A 76 9.81 20.54 8.28
CA ALA A 76 10.47 21.67 7.63
C ALA A 76 9.52 22.87 7.55
N ALA A 77 9.95 24.01 8.09
CA ALA A 77 9.24 25.30 7.96
C ALA A 77 7.73 25.24 8.30
N GLU A 78 7.39 24.71 9.48
CA GLU A 78 6.01 24.53 9.97
C GLU A 78 5.15 23.56 9.13
N LEU A 79 5.79 22.70 8.33
CA LEU A 79 5.15 21.63 7.56
C LEU A 79 5.76 20.25 7.87
N THR A 80 4.89 19.27 8.15
CA THR A 80 5.24 17.84 8.09
C THR A 80 5.24 17.40 6.63
N ILE A 81 6.41 16.99 6.12
CA ILE A 81 6.59 16.37 4.80
C ILE A 81 6.52 14.86 4.95
N ILE A 82 5.63 14.21 4.20
CA ILE A 82 5.43 12.75 4.26
C ILE A 82 5.56 12.15 2.85
N PRO A 83 6.59 11.32 2.57
CA PRO A 83 6.64 10.48 1.37
C PRO A 83 5.55 9.41 1.43
N VAL A 84 4.76 9.24 0.37
CA VAL A 84 3.62 8.30 0.35
C VAL A 84 3.68 7.36 -0.84
N TRP A 85 3.34 6.10 -0.58
CA TRP A 85 3.27 4.99 -1.51
C TRP A 85 1.90 4.31 -1.42
N ASN A 86 1.36 3.75 -2.51
CA ASN A 86 0.11 3.00 -2.44
C ASN A 86 0.05 1.77 -3.37
N ALA A 87 -0.88 0.84 -3.11
CA ALA A 87 -1.02 -0.42 -3.87
C ALA A 87 -1.62 -0.24 -5.29
N THR A 88 -1.75 1.01 -5.75
CA THR A 88 -2.22 1.39 -7.09
C THR A 88 -1.15 2.14 -7.90
N ASP A 89 0.12 2.03 -7.51
CA ASP A 89 1.29 2.63 -8.19
C ASP A 89 1.25 4.18 -8.19
N ARG A 90 0.70 4.77 -7.12
CA ARG A 90 0.74 6.22 -6.88
C ARG A 90 1.76 6.52 -5.79
N HIS A 91 2.83 7.21 -6.18
CA HIS A 91 3.88 7.65 -5.28
C HIS A 91 3.91 9.18 -5.28
N LEU A 92 3.77 9.80 -4.11
CA LEU A 92 3.54 11.24 -3.96
C LEU A 92 4.14 11.75 -2.64
N ILE A 93 4.06 13.07 -2.42
CA ILE A 93 4.43 13.71 -1.16
C ILE A 93 3.18 14.38 -0.62
N GLU A 94 2.80 14.06 0.63
CA GLU A 94 1.80 14.82 1.39
C GLU A 94 2.51 15.93 2.19
N LEU A 95 1.81 17.06 2.39
CA LEU A 95 2.26 18.21 3.16
C LEU A 95 1.15 18.61 4.13
N TRP A 96 1.47 18.69 5.42
CA TRP A 96 0.51 18.96 6.49
C TRP A 96 1.01 20.08 7.41
N THR A 97 0.11 20.99 7.84
CA THR A 97 0.38 22.00 8.88
C THR A 97 0.06 21.48 10.29
N ASP A 98 -0.98 20.66 10.42
CA ASP A 98 -1.17 19.70 11.50
C ASP A 98 -1.67 18.41 10.84
N LYS A 99 -0.98 17.30 11.12
CA LYS A 99 -1.22 15.98 10.56
C LYS A 99 -2.58 15.36 10.95
N ASN A 100 -3.29 15.97 11.91
CA ASN A 100 -4.54 15.46 12.47
C ASN A 100 -5.78 16.34 12.15
N THR A 101 -5.66 17.31 11.23
CA THR A 101 -6.74 18.22 10.86
C THR A 101 -6.91 18.31 9.35
N ASP A 102 -8.15 18.28 8.86
CA ASP A 102 -8.48 18.52 7.44
C ASP A 102 -8.24 19.98 6.99
N ASP A 103 -8.03 20.91 7.94
CA ASP A 103 -7.82 22.34 7.70
C ASP A 103 -6.37 22.68 7.29
N ALA A 104 -6.08 22.57 6.00
CA ALA A 104 -4.83 23.07 5.42
C ALA A 104 -4.68 24.60 5.62
N SER A 105 -3.76 25.01 6.49
CA SER A 105 -3.50 26.41 6.81
C SER A 105 -2.52 27.08 5.83
N LEU A 106 -2.60 28.40 5.69
CA LEU A 106 -1.62 29.19 4.93
C LEU A 106 -0.37 29.44 5.79
N VAL A 107 0.78 28.91 5.35
CA VAL A 107 2.09 29.19 5.98
C VAL A 107 2.76 30.37 5.25
N GLU A 108 3.21 31.38 6.00
CA GLU A 108 4.03 32.47 5.46
C GLU A 108 5.52 32.13 5.63
N LEU A 109 6.19 31.77 4.53
CA LEU A 109 7.61 31.39 4.52
C LEU A 109 8.53 32.57 4.24
N SER A 110 9.68 32.65 4.93
CA SER A 110 10.75 33.54 4.47
C SER A 110 11.47 32.94 3.24
N PRO A 111 12.24 33.75 2.48
CA PRO A 111 13.01 33.23 1.35
C PRO A 111 14.09 32.19 1.72
N ALA A 112 14.45 32.07 3.00
CA ALA A 112 15.34 31.01 3.48
C ALA A 112 14.56 29.72 3.74
N ASP A 113 13.47 29.79 4.50
CA ASP A 113 12.63 28.62 4.84
C ASP A 113 12.03 27.99 3.57
N ALA A 114 11.66 28.81 2.58
CA ALA A 114 11.20 28.35 1.26
C ALA A 114 12.31 27.70 0.40
N PHE A 115 13.59 28.00 0.65
CA PHE A 115 14.73 27.36 -0.01
C PHE A 115 15.04 26.01 0.65
N ASP A 116 15.03 25.96 1.99
CA ASP A 116 15.29 24.74 2.74
C ASP A 116 14.15 23.71 2.54
N LEU A 117 12.88 24.14 2.60
CA LEU A 117 11.71 23.32 2.22
C LEU A 117 11.84 22.74 0.80
N ALA A 118 12.39 23.50 -0.15
CA ALA A 118 12.61 23.00 -1.51
C ALA A 118 13.71 21.92 -1.56
N ALA A 119 14.74 22.00 -0.70
CA ALA A 119 15.78 20.97 -0.60
C ALA A 119 15.24 19.67 0.05
N ASP A 120 14.38 19.77 1.07
CA ASP A 120 13.74 18.61 1.69
C ASP A 120 12.72 17.94 0.76
N LEU A 121 11.91 18.73 0.04
CA LEU A 121 11.02 18.22 -1.02
C LEU A 121 11.79 17.48 -2.13
N ILE A 122 12.95 18.01 -2.55
CA ILE A 122 13.83 17.34 -3.52
C ILE A 122 14.38 16.03 -2.93
N THR A 123 14.73 16.00 -1.64
CA THR A 123 15.26 14.81 -0.96
C THR A 123 14.19 13.73 -0.83
N ALA A 124 12.97 14.07 -0.42
CA ALA A 124 11.81 13.17 -0.38
C ALA A 124 11.48 12.60 -1.77
N ALA A 125 11.45 13.46 -2.80
CA ALA A 125 11.20 13.04 -4.18
C ALA A 125 12.29 12.10 -4.73
N GLN A 126 13.56 12.34 -4.37
CA GLN A 126 14.67 11.43 -4.72
C GLN A 126 14.56 10.09 -3.99
N GLY A 127 14.14 10.07 -2.73
CA GLY A 127 13.86 8.85 -1.96
C GLY A 127 12.78 7.99 -2.62
N ILE A 128 11.65 8.59 -2.98
CA ILE A 128 10.57 7.93 -3.74
C ILE A 128 11.09 7.39 -5.08
N ARG A 129 11.73 8.24 -5.90
CA ARG A 129 12.19 7.89 -7.25
C ARG A 129 13.38 6.91 -7.29
N SER A 130 13.99 6.60 -6.14
CA SER A 130 15.09 5.62 -6.06
C SER A 130 14.62 4.25 -5.55
N ALA A 131 13.33 4.11 -5.25
CA ALA A 131 12.72 2.87 -4.78
C ALA A 131 11.58 2.36 -5.69
N ALA A 132 11.37 3.00 -6.85
CA ALA A 132 10.48 2.61 -7.94
C ALA A 132 11.29 2.16 -9.16
#